data_AF-A0A956AC10-F1
#
_entry.id   AF-A0A956AC10-F1
#
_cell.length_a   1.000
_cell.length_b   1.000
_cell.length_c   1.000
_cell.angle_alpha   90.00
_cell.angle_beta   90.00
_cell.angle_gamma   90.00
#
_symmetry.space_group_name_H-M   'P 1'
#
loop_
_entity.id
_entity.type
_entity.pdbx_description
1 polymer ?
#
loop_
_entity_poly.entity_id
_entity_poly.type
_entity_poly.pdbx_seq_one_letter_code
_entity_poly.pdbx_strand_id
1 'polypeptide(L)'
;NEVELHLFVGRKEGVRAGDIVGALTNGLGIAGSSIGRVNIHGSKTVVGLPAEVAELALANSGRLVVRGKRVQLSMVAQRPEEPRARHRKGVRG
;
A
#
# COMPACT_ATOMS: atom_id res chain seq x y z
N ASN A 1 11.28 -12.11 -6.42
CA ASN A 1 11.67 -11.02 -5.50
C ASN A 1 10.48 -10.11 -5.29
N GLU A 2 10.07 -9.89 -4.05
CA GLU A 2 8.99 -8.96 -3.69
C GLU A 2 9.61 -7.66 -3.19
N VAL A 3 9.02 -6.53 -3.57
CA VAL A 3 9.40 -5.18 -3.12
C VAL A 3 8.18 -4.49 -2.53
N GLU A 4 8.40 -3.52 -1.67
CA GLU A 4 7.34 -2.76 -1.05
C GLU A 4 7.20 -1.38 -1.70
N LEU A 5 5.95 -0.95 -1.91
CA LEU A 5 5.60 0.40 -2.34
C LEU A 5 4.85 1.14 -1.24
N HIS A 6 5.20 2.41 -1.06
CA HIS A 6 4.45 3.38 -0.28
C HIS A 6 3.41 4.09 -1.13
N LEU A 7 2.18 4.13 -0.64
CA LEU A 7 1.11 5.00 -1.10
C LEU A 7 0.90 6.09 -0.06
N PHE A 8 0.89 7.36 -0.46
CA PHE A 8 0.67 8.51 0.43
C PHE A 8 -0.81 8.72 0.75
N VAL A 9 -1.47 7.66 1.22
CA VAL A 9 -2.84 7.64 1.70
C VAL A 9 -2.98 6.56 2.77
N GLY A 10 -3.77 6.81 3.81
CA GLY A 10 -3.93 5.87 4.91
C GLY A 10 -5.27 5.96 5.63
N ARG A 11 -5.25 5.52 6.88
CA ARG A 11 -6.45 5.38 7.72
C ARG A 11 -7.11 6.71 8.03
N LYS A 12 -6.34 7.81 8.13
CA LYS A 12 -6.86 9.16 8.39
C LYS A 12 -7.74 9.65 7.25
N GLU A 13 -7.51 9.17 6.04
CA GLU A 13 -8.29 9.47 4.84
C GLU A 13 -9.47 8.50 4.65
N GLY A 14 -9.72 7.61 5.62
CA GLY A 14 -10.82 6.64 5.59
C GLY A 14 -10.60 5.47 4.64
N VAL A 15 -9.36 5.24 4.19
CA VAL A 15 -9.02 4.17 3.25
C VAL A 15 -9.01 2.80 3.93
N ARG A 16 -9.51 1.80 3.21
CA ARG A 16 -9.53 0.38 3.59
C ARG A 16 -8.68 -0.45 2.62
N ALA A 17 -8.33 -1.67 3.02
CA ALA A 17 -7.53 -2.57 2.18
C ALA A 17 -8.20 -2.83 0.82
N GLY A 18 -9.52 -3.01 0.79
CA GLY A 18 -10.28 -3.16 -0.45
C GLY A 18 -10.20 -1.94 -1.37
N ASP A 19 -10.12 -0.72 -0.82
CA ASP A 19 -9.96 0.50 -1.62
C ASP A 19 -8.58 0.53 -2.29
N ILE A 20 -7.54 0.11 -1.56
CA ILE A 20 -6.16 0.04 -2.08
C ILE A 20 -6.05 -1.01 -3.18
N VAL A 21 -6.55 -2.22 -2.91
CA VAL A 21 -6.56 -3.32 -3.88
C VAL A 21 -7.32 -2.90 -5.13
N GLY A 22 -8.54 -2.37 -4.97
CA GLY A 22 -9.37 -1.92 -6.08
C GLY A 22 -8.73 -0.78 -6.89
N ALA A 23 -8.04 0.15 -6.24
CA ALA A 23 -7.34 1.22 -6.94
C ALA A 23 -6.13 0.71 -7.74
N LEU A 24 -5.38 -0.26 -7.22
CA LEU A 24 -4.27 -0.88 -7.94
C LEU A 24 -4.75 -1.75 -9.11
N THR A 25 -5.85 -2.50 -8.92
CA THR A 25 -6.43 -3.33 -9.98
C THR A 25 -7.05 -2.48 -11.08
N ASN A 26 -7.90 -1.52 -10.71
CA ASN A 26 -8.68 -0.74 -11.69
C ASN A 26 -7.86 0.42 -12.26
N GLY A 27 -7.00 1.04 -11.45
CA GLY A 27 -6.21 2.21 -11.87
C GLY A 27 -4.95 1.85 -12.64
N LEU A 28 -4.27 0.75 -12.26
CA LEU A 28 -2.98 0.35 -12.83
C LEU A 28 -3.01 -1.00 -13.55
N GLY A 29 -4.14 -1.71 -13.55
CA GLY A 29 -4.26 -3.02 -14.21
C GLY A 29 -3.51 -4.15 -13.50
N ILE A 30 -3.16 -3.96 -12.22
CA ILE A 30 -2.40 -4.96 -11.46
C ILE A 30 -3.34 -6.10 -11.06
N ALA A 31 -2.95 -7.35 -11.33
CA ALA A 31 -3.73 -8.50 -10.90
C ALA A 31 -3.82 -8.54 -9.37
N GLY A 32 -5.04 -8.70 -8.82
CA GLY A 32 -5.25 -8.77 -7.38
C GLY A 32 -4.47 -9.90 -6.70
N SER A 33 -4.20 -10.98 -7.44
CA SER A 33 -3.37 -12.11 -7.01
C SER A 33 -1.88 -11.78 -6.86
N SER A 34 -1.40 -10.73 -7.55
CA SER A 34 -0.02 -10.24 -7.43
C SER A 34 0.15 -9.24 -6.28
N ILE A 35 -0.95 -8.81 -5.65
CA ILE A 35 -0.92 -7.90 -4.51
C ILE A 35 -0.69 -8.72 -3.25
N GLY A 36 0.48 -8.51 -2.64
CA GLY A 36 0.87 -9.17 -1.40
C GLY A 36 0.28 -8.49 -0.17
N ARG A 37 1.08 -8.34 0.89
CA ARG A 37 0.64 -7.69 2.13
C ARG A 37 0.27 -6.24 1.88
N VAL A 38 -0.88 -5.83 2.43
CA VAL A 38 -1.34 -4.44 2.47
C VAL A 38 -1.38 -3.97 3.92
N ASN A 39 -0.48 -3.06 4.29
CA ASN A 39 -0.39 -2.51 5.64
C ASN A 39 -0.76 -1.02 5.66
N ILE A 40 -1.93 -0.70 6.22
CA ILE A 40 -2.47 0.66 6.26
C ILE A 40 -2.07 1.34 7.57
N HIS A 41 -1.29 2.40 7.46
CA HIS A 41 -0.90 3.27 8.56
C HIS A 41 -1.78 4.52 8.61
N GLY A 42 -1.47 5.44 9.53
CA GLY A 42 -2.24 6.68 9.70
C GLY A 42 -2.35 7.51 8.42
N SER A 43 -1.23 7.83 7.78
CA SER A 43 -1.16 8.72 6.60
C SER A 43 -0.53 8.07 5.36
N LYS A 44 -0.18 6.78 5.44
CA LYS A 44 0.45 6.04 4.35
C LYS A 44 -0.01 4.59 4.35
N THR A 45 0.15 3.92 3.22
CA THR A 45 -0.09 2.48 3.08
C THR A 45 1.14 1.85 2.45
N VAL A 46 1.52 0.66 2.92
CA VAL A 46 2.60 -0.15 2.36
C VAL A 46 1.97 -1.35 1.64
N VAL A 47 2.42 -1.64 0.43
CA VAL A 47 1.95 -2.79 -0.36
C VAL A 47 3.13 -3.57 -0.90
N GLY A 48 3.13 -4.89 -0.68
CA GLY A 48 4.10 -5.81 -1.29
C GLY A 48 3.68 -6.21 -2.71
N LEU A 49 4.60 -6.14 -3.66
CA LEU A 49 4.41 -6.51 -5.06
C LEU A 49 5.66 -7.21 -5.62
N PRO A 50 5.53 -8.11 -6.61
CA PRO A 50 6.66 -8.56 -7.41
C PRO A 50 7.40 -7.36 -8.02
N ALA A 51 8.74 -7.42 -8.09
CA ALA A 51 9.56 -6.31 -8.59
C ALA A 51 9.10 -5.78 -9.97
N GLU A 52 8.83 -6.69 -10.91
CA GLU A 52 8.34 -6.35 -12.26
C GLU A 52 7.00 -5.59 -12.23
N VAL A 53 6.09 -6.03 -11.37
CA VAL A 53 4.78 -5.39 -11.18
C VAL A 53 4.92 -4.03 -10.51
N ALA A 54 5.84 -3.91 -9.55
CA ALA A 54 6.11 -2.66 -8.85
C ALA A 54 6.70 -1.59 -9.77
N GLU A 55 7.61 -1.96 -10.66
CA GLU A 55 8.16 -1.05 -11.67
C GLU A 55 7.08 -0.52 -12.61
N LEU A 56 6.20 -1.41 -13.10
CA LEU A 56 5.04 -1.02 -13.91
C LEU A 56 4.10 -0.09 -13.13
N ALA A 57 3.87 -0.35 -11.85
CA ALA A 57 3.04 0.48 -10.98
C ALA A 57 3.63 1.89 -10.81
N LEU A 58 4.94 1.99 -10.62
CA LEU A 58 5.65 3.27 -10.48
C LEU A 58 5.62 4.07 -11.77
N ALA A 59 5.86 3.41 -12.92
CA ALA A 59 5.80 4.03 -14.24
C ALA A 59 4.41 4.62 -14.55
N ASN A 60 3.34 4.00 -14.04
CA ASN A 60 1.96 4.44 -14.25
C ASN A 60 1.35 5.18 -13.05
N SER A 61 2.16 5.51 -12.04
CA SER A 61 1.70 6.03 -10.74
C SER A 61 0.82 7.29 -10.83
N GLY A 62 1.01 8.13 -11.85
CA GLY A 62 0.19 9.32 -12.09
C GLY A 62 -1.29 9.05 -12.38
N ARG A 63 -1.65 7.80 -12.70
CA ARG A 63 -3.04 7.35 -12.92
C ARG A 63 -3.70 6.81 -11.65
N LEU A 64 -2.95 6.59 -10.57
CA LEU A 64 -3.50 6.01 -9.35
C LEU A 64 -4.45 6.99 -8.66
N VAL A 65 -5.70 6.56 -8.51
CA VAL A 65 -6.73 7.29 -7.78
C VAL A 65 -7.32 6.38 -6.71
N VAL A 66 -7.27 6.82 -5.45
CA VAL A 66 -7.87 6.12 -4.32
C VAL A 66 -8.98 7.02 -3.77
N ARG A 67 -10.23 6.52 -3.75
CA ARG A 67 -11.41 7.26 -3.29
C ARG A 67 -11.53 8.67 -3.92
N GLY A 68 -11.28 8.77 -5.22
CA GLY A 68 -11.36 10.05 -5.96
C GLY A 68 -10.18 11.00 -5.77
N LYS A 69 -9.15 10.62 -5.00
CA LYS A 69 -7.93 11.43 -4.80
C LYS A 69 -6.76 10.82 -5.54
N ARG A 70 -5.97 11.64 -6.24
CA ARG A 70 -4.70 11.21 -6.81
C ARG A 70 -3.73 10.88 -5.69
N VAL A 71 -3.09 9.72 -5.76
CA VAL A 71 -2.16 9.24 -4.74
C VAL A 71 -0.79 9.01 -5.38
N GLN A 72 0.25 9.51 -4.73
CA GLN A 72 1.62 9.24 -5.14
C GLN A 72 2.06 7.84 -4.67
N LEU A 73 2.81 7.15 -5.53
CA LEU A 73 3.52 5.93 -5.21
C LEU A 73 5.02 6.20 -5.11
N SER A 74 5.69 5.52 -4.20
CA SER A 74 7.16 5.54 -4.08
C SER A 74 7.66 4.20 -3.61
N MET A 75 8.87 3.79 -4.01
CA MET A 75 9.50 2.59 -3.46
C MET A 75 9.78 2.80 -1.97
N VAL A 76 9.55 1.75 -1.18
CA VAL A 76 10.10 1.71 0.18
C VAL A 76 11.60 1.51 0.03
N ALA A 77 12.37 2.59 0.19
CA ALA A 77 13.79 2.45 0.47
C ALA A 77 13.89 1.54 1.70
N GLN A 78 14.51 0.38 1.54
CA GLN A 78 14.65 -0.64 2.59
C GLN A 78 15.34 -0.02 3.82
N ARG A 79 14.56 0.66 4.65
CA ARG A 79 14.83 0.73 6.07
C ARG A 79 14.05 -0.45 6.62
N PRO A 80 14.72 -1.44 7.23
CA PRO A 80 13.99 -2.51 7.89
C PRO A 80 12.99 -1.82 8.81
N GLU A 81 11.69 -2.05 8.60
CA GLU A 81 10.71 -1.61 9.58
C GLU A 81 11.16 -2.22 10.90
N GLU A 82 11.62 -1.38 11.83
CA GLU A 82 11.84 -1.81 13.20
C GLU A 82 10.61 -2.61 13.62
N PRO A 83 10.78 -3.78 14.25
CA PRO A 83 9.66 -4.60 14.69
C PRO A 83 8.90 -3.81 15.75
N ARG A 84 7.97 -2.94 15.32
CA ARG A 84 7.16 -2.13 16.21
C ARG A 84 6.06 -3.02 16.74
N ALA A 85 6.43 -3.61 17.87
CA ALA A 85 5.61 -3.99 19.01
C ALA A 85 4.26 -4.62 18.66
N ARG A 86 4.14 -5.89 19.07
CA ARG A 86 2.87 -6.51 19.47
C ARG A 86 1.84 -5.45 19.79
N HIS A 87 0.86 -5.26 18.91
CA HIS A 87 -0.39 -4.61 19.28
C HIS A 87 -1.06 -5.57 20.27
N ARG A 88 -0.64 -5.50 21.53
CA ARG A 88 -1.15 -6.30 22.64
C ARG A 88 -2.56 -5.78 22.89
N LYS A 89 -3.53 -6.39 22.22
CA LYS A 89 -4.94 -6.22 22.55
C LYS A 89 -5.14 -6.81 23.94
N GLY A 90 -5.49 -5.97 24.91
CA GLY A 90 -5.99 -6.38 26.21
C GLY A 90 -5.14 -5.93 27.40
N VAL A 91 -5.61 -4.90 28.10
CA VAL A 91 -6.05 -5.04 29.49
C VAL A 91 -7.34 -4.22 29.63
N ARG A 92 -8.46 -4.92 29.80
CA ARG A 92 -9.63 -4.39 30.49
C ARG A 92 -9.32 -4.56 31.98
N GLY A 93 -9.47 -3.49 32.76
CA GLY A 93 -9.32 -3.43 34.21
C GLY A 93 -9.73 -2.04 34.64
#